data_AF-A0A1X6MTL8-F1
#
_entry.id   AF-A0A1X6MTL8-F1
#
_cell.length_a   1.000
_cell.length_b   1.000
_cell.length_c   1.000
_cell.angle_alpha   90.00
_cell.angle_beta   90.00
_cell.angle_gamma   90.00
#
_symmetry.space_group_name_H-M   'P 1'
#
loop_
_entity.id
_entity.type
_entity.pdbx_description
1 polymer ?
#
loop_
_entity_poly.entity_id
_entity_poly.type
_entity_poly.pdbx_seq_one_letter_code
_entity_poly.pdbx_strand_id
1 'polypeptide(L)'
;SLIPPNPRLPPLMHRVGFGAIFAGAGYVVSCGDTRNGSGITTAWSLTYLFLNLRKSLLTARHPLSLVLTAATLASSTVYGSEYFLLQEKDET
;
A
#
# COMPACT_ATOMS: atom_id res chain seq x y z
N SER A 1 23.10 -7.52 -3.75
CA SER A 1 22.37 -6.31 -4.17
C SER A 1 23.38 -5.38 -4.81
N LEU A 2 23.16 -4.92 -6.06
CA LEU A 2 24.04 -3.96 -6.76
C LEU A 2 23.90 -2.51 -6.24
N ILE A 3 22.92 -2.26 -5.37
CA ILE A 3 22.67 -0.95 -4.74
C ILE A 3 22.98 -1.07 -3.25
N PRO A 4 23.85 -0.21 -2.68
CA PRO A 4 24.15 -0.24 -1.25
C PRO A 4 22.89 0.07 -0.44
N PRO A 5 22.68 -0.60 0.71
CA PRO A 5 21.51 -0.36 1.55
C PRO A 5 21.52 1.09 2.07
N ASN A 6 20.48 1.87 1.74
CA ASN A 6 20.26 3.19 2.32
C ASN A 6 19.42 3.05 3.59
N PRO A 7 19.97 3.34 4.79
CA PRO A 7 19.25 3.17 6.07
C PRO A 7 17.98 4.04 6.17
N ARG A 8 17.89 5.10 5.35
CA ARG A 8 16.78 6.07 5.36
C ARG A 8 15.60 5.66 4.48
N LEU A 9 15.74 4.59 3.70
CA LEU A 9 14.70 4.10 2.80
C LEU A 9 14.35 2.65 3.13
N PRO A 10 13.09 2.22 2.89
CA PRO A 10 12.76 0.81 2.91
C PRO A 10 13.70 0.02 1.98
N PRO A 11 14.11 -1.21 2.36
CA PRO A 11 14.92 -2.06 1.51
C PRO A 11 14.37 -2.14 0.08
N LEU A 12 15.25 -2.18 -0.92
CA LEU A 12 14.85 -2.18 -2.33
C LEU A 12 13.81 -3.28 -2.64
N MET A 13 14.00 -4.48 -2.07
CA MET A 13 13.08 -5.59 -2.25
C MET A 13 11.68 -5.33 -1.68
N HIS A 14 11.57 -4.58 -0.57
CA HIS A 14 10.25 -4.14 -0.09
C HIS A 14 9.60 -3.21 -1.10
N ARG A 15 10.34 -2.23 -1.64
CA ARG A 15 9.78 -1.26 -2.60
C ARG A 15 9.32 -1.95 -3.88
N VAL A 16 10.10 -2.90 -4.39
CA VAL A 16 9.73 -3.71 -5.55
C VAL A 16 8.54 -4.61 -5.24
N GLY A 17 8.54 -5.31 -4.10
CA GLY A 17 7.45 -6.20 -3.69
C GLY A 17 6.13 -5.46 -3.52
N PHE A 18 6.11 -4.37 -2.74
CA PHE A 18 4.92 -3.54 -2.59
C PHE A 18 4.48 -2.94 -3.92
N GLY A 19 5.42 -2.46 -4.76
CA GLY A 19 5.09 -1.96 -6.09
C GLY A 19 4.40 -3.00 -6.98
N ALA A 20 4.91 -4.24 -6.99
CA ALA A 20 4.30 -5.34 -7.74
C ALA A 20 2.90 -5.69 -7.22
N ILE A 21 2.70 -5.67 -5.90
CA ILE A 21 1.38 -5.91 -5.30
C ILE A 21 0.37 -4.83 -5.70
N PHE A 22 0.75 -3.55 -5.63
CA PHE A 22 -0.15 -2.45 -6.04
C PHE A 22 -0.47 -2.50 -7.54
N ALA A 23 0.51 -2.85 -8.38
CA ALA A 23 0.27 -3.06 -9.81
C ALA A 23 -0.69 -4.24 -10.06
N GLY A 24 -0.50 -5.35 -9.36
CA GLY A 24 -1.38 -6.52 -9.42
C GLY A 24 -2.81 -6.18 -8.96
N ALA A 25 -2.96 -5.43 -7.88
CA ALA A 25 -4.26 -4.99 -7.40
C ALA A 25 -4.98 -4.10 -8.43
N GLY A 26 -4.25 -3.16 -9.06
CA GLY A 26 -4.77 -2.35 -10.16
C GLY A 26 -5.19 -3.16 -11.37
N TYR A 27 -4.45 -4.23 -11.70
CA TYR A 27 -4.83 -5.16 -12.76
C TYR A 27 -6.15 -5.89 -12.43
N VAL A 28 -6.31 -6.39 -11.20
CA VAL A 28 -7.55 -7.04 -10.74
C VAL A 28 -8.74 -6.09 -10.86
N VAL A 29 -8.58 -4.83 -10.44
CA VAL A 29 -9.60 -3.78 -10.65
C VAL A 29 -9.92 -3.59 -12.15
N SER A 30 -8.89 -3.55 -13.02
CA SER A 30 -9.07 -3.37 -14.46
C SER A 30 -9.80 -4.55 -15.14
N CYS A 31 -9.71 -5.75 -14.57
CA CYS A 31 -10.48 -6.92 -15.01
C CYS A 31 -11.96 -6.89 -14.59
N GLY A 32 -12.40 -5.83 -13.91
CA GLY A 32 -13.77 -5.67 -13.42
C GLY A 32 -14.00 -6.21 -12.01
N ASP A 33 -12.98 -6.79 -11.37
CA ASP A 33 -13.05 -7.32 -10.01
C ASP A 33 -12.65 -6.24 -8.99
N THR A 34 -13.49 -5.22 -8.89
CA THR A 34 -13.28 -4.08 -8.00
C THR A 34 -13.23 -4.49 -6.53
N ARG A 35 -13.95 -5.55 -6.14
CA ARG A 35 -14.00 -6.08 -4.78
C ARG A 35 -12.68 -6.70 -4.34
N ASN A 36 -12.15 -7.64 -5.10
CA ASN A 36 -10.87 -8.26 -4.72
C ASN A 36 -9.73 -7.25 -4.86
N GLY A 37 -9.77 -6.39 -5.89
CA GLY A 37 -8.78 -5.34 -6.09
C GLY A 37 -8.74 -4.31 -4.94
N SER A 38 -9.90 -3.88 -4.44
CA SER A 38 -9.99 -2.97 -3.29
C SER A 38 -9.53 -3.64 -1.99
N GLY A 39 -9.86 -4.92 -1.78
CA GLY A 39 -9.40 -5.71 -0.63
C GLY A 39 -7.88 -5.87 -0.60
N ILE A 40 -7.26 -6.27 -1.72
CA ILE A 40 -5.81 -6.40 -1.86
C ILE A 40 -5.13 -5.06 -1.58
N THR A 41 -5.61 -3.98 -2.22
CA THR A 41 -5.04 -2.64 -2.07
C THR A 41 -5.10 -2.18 -0.62
N THR A 42 -6.22 -2.42 0.07
CA THR A 42 -6.42 -2.05 1.48
C THR A 42 -5.50 -2.83 2.40
N ALA A 43 -5.49 -4.16 2.31
CA ALA A 43 -4.69 -5.03 3.18
C ALA A 43 -3.19 -4.73 3.09
N TRP A 44 -2.68 -4.53 1.88
CA TRP A 44 -1.26 -4.26 1.66
C TRP A 44 -0.88 -2.80 1.96
N SER A 45 -1.78 -1.84 1.80
CA SER A 45 -1.58 -0.48 2.29
C SER A 45 -1.43 -0.44 3.81
N LEU A 46 -2.31 -1.13 4.54
CA LEU A 46 -2.23 -1.26 6.01
C LEU A 46 -0.95 -1.96 6.44
N THR A 47 -0.54 -3.02 5.74
CA THR A 47 0.74 -3.70 6.00
C THR A 47 1.93 -2.77 5.79
N TYR A 48 1.94 -1.97 4.72
CA TYR A 48 3.01 -1.00 4.49
C TYR A 48 3.09 0.04 5.59
N LEU A 49 1.95 0.58 6.01
CA LEU A 49 1.86 1.53 7.12
C LEU A 49 2.39 0.90 8.41
N PHE A 50 1.93 -0.29 8.76
CA PHE A 50 2.38 -0.99 9.97
C PHE A 50 3.91 -1.17 10.02
N LEU A 51 4.52 -1.53 8.88
CA LEU A 51 5.97 -1.79 8.81
C LEU A 51 6.81 -0.51 8.74
N ASN A 52 6.32 0.55 8.09
CA ASN A 52 7.15 1.70 7.70
C ASN A 52 6.74 3.03 8.34
N LEU A 53 5.51 3.19 8.85
CA LEU A 53 4.98 4.47 9.36
C LEU A 53 5.87 5.07 10.44
N ARG A 54 6.20 4.29 11.48
CA ARG A 54 7.03 4.77 12.59
C ARG A 54 8.41 5.20 12.12
N LYS A 55 9.07 4.40 11.26
CA LYS A 55 10.40 4.72 10.72
C LYS A 55 10.36 5.94 9.81
N SER A 56 9.31 6.08 9.00
CA SER A 56 9.11 7.19 8.07
C SER A 56 8.94 8.52 8.81
N LEU A 57 8.12 8.53 9.87
CA LEU A 57 7.81 9.74 10.63
C LEU A 57 8.87 10.12 11.67
N LEU A 58 9.41 9.13 12.41
CA LEU A 58 10.24 9.39 13.58
C LEU A 58 11.74 9.29 13.30
N THR A 59 12.18 8.41 12.41
CA THR A 59 13.60 8.04 12.28
C THR A 59 14.25 8.59 11.01
N ALA A 60 13.66 8.31 9.85
CA ALA A 60 14.31 8.61 8.57
C ALA A 60 13.96 10.00 8.04
N ARG A 61 12.72 10.49 8.27
CA ARG A 61 12.14 11.74 7.73
C ARG A 61 12.51 12.02 6.27
N HIS A 62 12.73 10.97 5.49
CA HIS A 62 13.18 11.08 4.13
C HIS A 62 11.98 11.40 3.24
N PRO A 63 12.04 12.42 2.35
CA PRO A 63 10.89 12.89 1.59
C PRO A 63 10.21 11.75 0.82
N LEU A 64 11.00 10.89 0.18
CA LEU A 64 10.47 9.73 -0.55
C LEU A 64 9.76 8.70 0.35
N SER A 65 10.23 8.51 1.59
CA SER A 65 9.57 7.61 2.55
C SER A 65 8.23 8.20 2.99
N LEU A 66 8.19 9.52 3.23
CA LEU A 66 6.96 10.23 3.61
C LEU A 66 5.93 10.20 2.49
N VAL A 67 6.34 10.43 1.23
CA VAL A 67 5.46 10.33 0.06
C VAL A 67 4.87 8.93 -0.06
N LEU A 68 5.68 7.88 0.09
CA LEU A 68 5.18 6.51 0.03
C LEU A 68 4.20 6.21 1.18
N THR A 69 4.53 6.64 2.40
CA THR A 69 3.62 6.50 3.55
C THR A 69 2.29 7.23 3.32
N ALA A 70 2.33 8.48 2.84
CA ALA A 70 1.15 9.26 2.54
C ALA A 70 0.30 8.62 1.42
N ALA A 71 0.95 8.13 0.36
CA ALA A 71 0.26 7.43 -0.72
C ALA A 71 -0.44 6.17 -0.22
N THR A 72 0.25 5.33 0.57
CA THR A 72 -0.38 4.13 1.14
C THR A 72 -1.50 4.45 2.13
N LEU A 73 -1.38 5.55 2.88
CA LEU A 73 -2.46 6.02 3.75
C LEU A 73 -3.69 6.40 2.92
N ALA A 74 -3.52 7.23 1.89
CA ALA A 74 -4.60 7.60 0.98
C ALA A 74 -5.22 6.39 0.27
N SER A 75 -4.40 5.44 -0.18
CA SER A 75 -4.90 4.19 -0.78
C SER A 75 -5.71 3.36 0.21
N SER A 76 -5.26 3.23 1.47
CA SER A 76 -6.02 2.52 2.50
C SER A 76 -7.35 3.18 2.82
N THR A 77 -7.43 4.51 2.79
CA THR A 77 -8.69 5.21 3.07
C THR A 77 -9.67 5.07 1.92
N VAL A 78 -9.23 5.27 0.68
CA VAL A 78 -10.11 5.21 -0.51
C VAL A 78 -10.57 3.78 -0.79
N TYR A 79 -9.62 2.84 -0.90
CA TYR A 79 -9.98 1.45 -1.20
C TYR A 79 -10.58 0.73 -0.01
N GLY A 80 -10.25 1.15 1.22
CA GLY A 80 -10.88 0.62 2.42
C GLY A 80 -12.35 0.98 2.49
N SER A 81 -12.72 2.24 2.21
CA SER A 81 -14.13 2.64 2.16
C SER A 81 -14.88 1.88 1.08
N GLU A 82 -14.30 1.73 -0.12
CA GLU A 82 -14.91 0.94 -1.20
C GLU A 82 -15.11 -0.52 -0.79
N TYR A 83 -14.10 -1.14 -0.17
CA TYR A 83 -14.20 -2.54 0.28
C TYR A 83 -15.32 -2.75 1.29
N PHE A 84 -15.44 -1.90 2.32
CA PHE A 84 -16.50 -2.04 3.33
C PHE A 84 -17.89 -1.76 2.75
N LEU A 85 -18.04 -0.81 1.84
CA LEU A 85 -19.31 -0.54 1.15
C LEU A 85 -19.74 -1.70 0.25
N LEU A 86 -18.80 -2.33 -0.44
CA LEU A 86 -19.08 -3.52 -1.26
C LEU A 86 -19.49 -4.71 -0.40
N GLN A 87 -18.90 -4.84 0.80
CA GLN A 87 -19.27 -5.88 1.76
C GLN A 87 -20.70 -5.70 2.28
N GLU A 88 -21.12 -4.48 2.61
CA GLU A 88 -22.48 -4.16 3.09
C GLU A 88 -23.56 -4.45 2.05
N LYS A 89 -23.28 -4.18 0.76
CA LYS A 89 -24.21 -4.48 -0.35
C LYS A 89 -24.44 -5.97 -0.59
N ASP A 90 -23.49 -6.83 -0.24
CA ASP A 90 -23.65 -8.28 -0.37
C ASP A 90 -24.49 -8.89 0.76
N GLU A 91 -24.61 -8.18 1.89
CA GLU A 91 -25.35 -8.64 3.08
C GLU A 91 -26.84 -8.20 3.07
N THR A 92 -27.26 -7.42 2.08
CA THR A 92 -28.65 -6.91 1.89
C THR A 92 -29.35 -7.51 0.69
#